data_AF-A0A920FC55-F1
#
_entry.id   AF-A0A920FC55-F1
#
_cell.length_a   1.000
_cell.length_b   1.000
_cell.length_c   1.000
_cell.angle_alpha   90.00
_cell.angle_beta   90.00
_cell.angle_gamma   90.00
#
_symmetry.space_group_name_H-M   'P 1'
#
loop_
_entity.id
_entity.type
_entity.pdbx_description
1 polymer ?
#
loop_
_entity_poly.entity_id
_entity_poly.type
_entity_poly.pdbx_seq_one_letter_code
_entity_poly.pdbx_strand_id
1 'polypeptide(L)'
;MLIPFRGGGKTSKPIAEKAMQNKTELKVKEIREVYFGSSFGWKETPVYARADISHRAKVAGPAIIEEMSSTTILPPNYEATVDTGANLILMERSL
;
A
#
# COMPACT_ATOMS: atom_id res chain seq x y z
N MET A 1 25.27 -22.09 34.85
CA MET A 1 24.33 -22.59 33.83
C MET A 1 23.03 -21.81 34.00
N LEU A 2 22.68 -20.92 33.08
CA LEU A 2 21.47 -20.09 33.16
C LEU A 2 20.40 -20.67 32.22
N ILE A 3 19.19 -20.92 32.75
CA ILE A 3 18.04 -21.40 31.98
C ILE A 3 17.16 -20.18 31.68
N PRO A 4 16.83 -19.86 30.41
CA PRO A 4 15.95 -18.73 30.12
C PRO A 4 14.51 -19.07 30.53
N PHE A 5 13.89 -18.20 31.33
CA PHE A 5 12.48 -18.26 31.65
C PHE A 5 11.66 -17.47 30.62
N ARG A 6 10.58 -18.05 30.12
CA ARG A 6 9.66 -17.38 29.18
C ARG A 6 8.24 -17.43 29.76
N GLY A 7 7.74 -16.28 30.23
CA GLY A 7 6.34 -16.11 30.62
C GLY A 7 5.53 -15.51 29.47
N GLY A 8 4.35 -16.05 29.18
CA GLY A 8 3.43 -15.52 28.16
C GLY A 8 2.05 -15.27 28.76
N GLY A 9 1.61 -14.00 28.79
CA GLY A 9 0.23 -13.62 29.08
C GLY A 9 -0.62 -13.71 27.81
N LYS A 10 -1.85 -14.24 27.91
CA LYS A 10 -2.80 -14.22 26.80
C LYS A 10 -3.52 -12.87 26.80
N THR A 11 -3.11 -11.95 25.93
CA THR A 11 -3.89 -10.76 25.60
C THR A 11 -4.77 -11.04 24.39
N SER A 12 -6.01 -10.55 24.37
CA SER A 12 -6.83 -10.58 23.17
C SER A 12 -6.17 -9.70 22.11
N LYS A 13 -5.65 -10.32 21.05
CA LYS A 13 -5.13 -9.60 19.89
C LYS A 13 -6.27 -8.76 19.30
N PRO A 14 -6.04 -7.48 18.96
CA PRO A 14 -7.04 -6.68 18.28
C PRO A 14 -7.38 -7.37 16.96
N ILE A 15 -8.66 -7.69 16.79
CA ILE A 15 -9.17 -8.25 15.54
C ILE A 15 -9.27 -7.05 14.59
N ALA A 16 -8.44 -7.02 13.54
CA ALA A 16 -8.56 -6.03 12.49
C ALA A 16 -9.94 -6.18 11.82
N GLU A 17 -10.81 -5.20 12.02
CA GLU A 17 -12.15 -5.18 11.46
C GLU A 17 -12.04 -4.94 9.95
N LYS A 18 -12.32 -5.98 9.14
CA LYS A 18 -12.16 -5.92 7.68
C LYS A 18 -13.31 -5.12 7.08
N ALA A 19 -13.04 -3.88 6.65
CA ALA A 19 -13.97 -3.10 5.84
C ALA A 19 -14.05 -3.67 4.41
N MET A 20 -15.02 -4.55 4.15
CA MET A 20 -15.27 -5.11 2.82
C MET A 20 -15.98 -4.09 1.93
N GLN A 21 -15.22 -3.19 1.31
CA GLN A 21 -15.75 -2.31 0.26
C GLN A 21 -15.48 -2.90 -1.12
N ASN A 22 -16.55 -3.36 -1.78
CA ASN A 22 -16.55 -3.80 -3.18
C ASN A 22 -16.56 -2.58 -4.12
N LYS A 23 -15.47 -1.81 -4.14
CA LYS A 23 -15.28 -0.68 -5.06
C LYS A 23 -14.26 -1.08 -6.12
N THR A 24 -14.73 -1.37 -7.33
CA THR A 24 -13.90 -1.93 -8.41
C THR A 24 -13.06 -0.87 -9.13
N GLU A 25 -13.48 0.40 -9.07
CA GLU A 25 -12.82 1.50 -9.77
C GLU A 25 -11.96 2.35 -8.83
N LEU A 26 -10.67 2.46 -9.17
CA LEU A 26 -9.74 3.35 -8.51
C LEU A 26 -10.10 4.80 -8.84
N LYS A 27 -10.38 5.60 -7.82
CA LYS A 27 -10.67 7.03 -7.98
C LYS A 27 -9.38 7.83 -7.84
N VAL A 28 -8.96 8.49 -8.91
CA VAL A 28 -7.86 9.47 -8.86
C VAL A 28 -8.32 10.68 -8.04
N LYS A 29 -7.57 11.00 -7.00
CA LYS A 29 -7.79 12.19 -6.15
C LYS A 29 -7.25 13.44 -6.84
N GLU A 30 -6.05 13.34 -7.41
CA GLU A 30 -5.35 14.40 -8.13
C GLU A 30 -4.21 13.80 -8.98
N ILE A 31 -3.59 14.60 -9.84
CA ILE A 31 -2.38 14.27 -10.59
C ILE A 31 -1.26 15.18 -10.09
N ARG A 32 -0.07 14.61 -9.82
CA ARG A 32 1.14 15.36 -9.45
C ARG A 32 2.28 15.05 -10.39
N GLU A 33 3.08 16.05 -10.73
CA GLU A 33 4.33 15.85 -11.46
C GLU A 33 5.42 15.39 -10.47
N VAL A 34 6.00 14.21 -10.70
CA VAL A 34 6.96 13.59 -9.78
C VAL A 34 8.19 13.15 -10.55
N TYR A 35 9.38 13.47 -10.04
CA TYR A 35 10.65 13.05 -10.61
C TYR A 35 11.09 11.70 -10.03
N PHE A 36 11.25 10.68 -10.88
CA PHE A 36 11.65 9.32 -10.49
C PHE A 36 13.13 9.01 -10.79
N GLY A 37 13.99 10.03 -10.73
CA GLY A 37 15.41 9.89 -11.03
C GLY A 37 15.71 9.93 -12.53
N SER A 38 17.00 9.91 -12.86
CA SER A 38 17.49 10.10 -14.23
C SER A 38 16.99 9.04 -15.22
N SER A 39 16.76 7.81 -14.76
CA SER A 39 16.29 6.71 -15.61
C SER A 39 14.83 6.87 -16.07
N PHE A 40 14.00 7.59 -15.31
CA PHE A 40 12.56 7.69 -15.58
C PHE A 40 12.07 9.13 -15.82
N GLY A 41 12.79 10.13 -15.31
CA GLY A 41 12.45 11.54 -15.47
C GLY A 41 11.23 11.98 -14.67
N TRP A 42 10.67 13.12 -15.07
CA TRP A 42 9.40 13.63 -14.56
C TRP A 42 8.23 12.84 -15.16
N LYS A 43 7.25 12.51 -14.32
CA LYS A 43 6.03 11.77 -14.70
C LYS A 43 4.80 12.37 -14.04
N GLU A 44 3.73 12.49 -14.82
CA GLU A 44 2.40 12.69 -14.28
C GLU A 44 2.00 11.44 -13.48
N THR A 45 1.72 11.64 -12.20
CA THR A 45 1.57 10.57 -11.23
C THR A 45 0.21 10.73 -10.54
N PRO A 46 -0.72 9.79 -10.74
CA PRO A 46 -2.00 9.83 -10.04
C PRO A 46 -1.81 9.58 -8.56
N VAL A 47 -2.51 10.38 -7.77
CA VAL A 47 -2.61 10.23 -6.32
C VAL A 47 -3.94 9.55 -6.01
N TYR A 48 -3.89 8.48 -5.23
CA TYR A 48 -5.05 7.74 -4.74
C TYR A 48 -5.17 7.90 -3.24
N ALA A 49 -6.39 8.05 -2.72
CA ALA A 49 -6.62 7.89 -1.30
C ALA A 49 -6.62 6.39 -0.96
N ARG A 50 -5.86 5.97 0.06
CA ARG A 50 -5.81 4.56 0.51
C ARG A 50 -7.19 4.02 0.84
N ALA A 51 -8.06 4.86 1.38
CA ALA A 51 -9.45 4.53 1.72
C ALA A 51 -10.32 4.17 0.50
N ASP A 52 -9.93 4.62 -0.71
CA ASP A 52 -10.63 4.32 -1.95
C ASP A 52 -10.14 3.02 -2.63
N ILE A 53 -9.06 2.41 -2.12
CA ILE A 53 -8.45 1.20 -2.70
C ILE A 53 -9.08 -0.04 -2.03
N SER A 54 -9.86 -0.79 -2.82
CA SER A 54 -10.53 -1.99 -2.35
C SER A 54 -9.59 -3.18 -2.15
N HIS A 55 -10.05 -4.14 -1.35
CA HIS A 55 -9.41 -5.44 -1.22
C HIS A 55 -9.40 -6.11 -2.60
N ARG A 56 -8.21 -6.54 -3.07
CA ARG A 56 -7.93 -7.05 -4.43
C ARG A 56 -7.74 -6.01 -5.54
N ALA A 57 -7.86 -4.71 -5.27
CA ALA A 57 -7.48 -3.70 -6.26
C ALA A 57 -5.98 -3.82 -6.58
N LYS A 58 -5.63 -3.53 -7.83
CA LYS A 58 -4.25 -3.43 -8.32
C LYS A 58 -3.98 -2.00 -8.72
N VAL A 59 -2.95 -1.40 -8.14
CA VAL A 59 -2.47 -0.08 -8.53
C VAL A 59 -1.16 -0.27 -9.28
N ALA A 60 -1.10 0.13 -10.54
CA ALA A 60 0.14 0.13 -11.30
C ALA A 60 0.90 1.44 -11.07
N GLY A 61 2.22 1.36 -10.93
CA GLY A 61 3.09 2.52 -10.87
C GLY A 61 3.37 3.12 -12.27
N PRO A 62 3.74 4.41 -12.37
CA PRO A 62 3.95 5.34 -11.26
C PRO A 62 2.64 5.80 -10.60
N ALA A 63 2.59 5.80 -9.27
CA ALA A 63 1.43 6.26 -8.50
C ALA A 63 1.84 6.75 -7.10
N ILE A 64 1.00 7.56 -6.47
CA ILE A 64 1.09 7.88 -5.04
C ILE A 64 -0.17 7.38 -4.35
N ILE A 65 -0.01 6.75 -3.18
CA ILE A 65 -1.11 6.32 -2.32
C ILE A 65 -0.99 7.10 -1.01
N GLU A 66 -1.96 7.97 -0.74
CA GLU A 66 -2.04 8.77 0.48
C GLU A 66 -3.00 8.16 1.48
N GLU A 67 -2.54 8.04 2.71
CA GLU A 67 -3.31 7.64 3.89
C GLU A 67 -3.25 8.77 4.92
N MET A 68 -4.17 8.77 5.90
CA MET A 68 -4.23 9.84 6.91
C MET A 68 -2.90 10.08 7.64
N SER A 69 -2.07 9.05 7.78
CA SER A 69 -0.80 9.09 8.51
C SER A 69 0.42 8.71 7.67
N SER A 70 0.27 8.44 6.37
CA SER A 70 1.36 7.92 5.54
C SER A 70 1.20 8.29 4.06
N THR A 71 2.30 8.29 3.33
CA THR A 71 2.31 8.46 1.87
C THR A 71 3.22 7.41 1.27
N THR A 72 2.66 6.54 0.44
CA THR A 72 3.39 5.48 -0.26
C THR A 72 3.58 5.89 -1.71
N ILE A 73 4.84 5.98 -2.15
CA ILE A 73 5.19 6.22 -3.54
C ILE A 73 5.39 4.87 -4.22
N LEU A 74 4.71 4.67 -5.35
CA LEU A 74 4.85 3.50 -6.21
C LEU A 74 5.65 3.91 -7.46
N PRO A 75 6.93 3.54 -7.59
CA PRO A 75 7.74 3.91 -8.75
C PRO A 75 7.26 3.25 -10.05
N PRO A 76 7.78 3.69 -11.21
CA PRO A 76 7.62 2.94 -12.45
C PRO A 76 8.02 1.47 -12.29
N ASN A 77 7.33 0.56 -12.98
CA ASN A 77 7.50 -0.89 -12.91
C ASN A 77 7.11 -1.54 -11.57
N TYR A 78 6.53 -0.82 -10.61
CA TYR A 78 5.94 -1.44 -9.44
C TYR A 78 4.43 -1.67 -9.60
N GLU A 79 3.90 -2.66 -8.90
CA GLU A 79 2.47 -2.90 -8.70
C GLU A 79 2.19 -2.98 -7.19
N ALA A 80 1.14 -2.31 -6.74
CA ALA A 80 0.63 -2.46 -5.38
C ALA A 80 -0.68 -3.25 -5.38
N THR A 81 -0.83 -4.15 -4.41
CA THR A 81 -2.05 -4.94 -4.16
C THR A 81 -2.44 -4.85 -2.69
N VAL A 82 -3.72 -5.04 -2.39
CA VAL A 82 -4.20 -5.13 -1.00
C VAL A 82 -4.54 -6.58 -0.67
N ASP A 83 -3.86 -7.13 0.34
CA ASP A 83 -4.10 -8.49 0.81
C ASP A 83 -5.38 -8.58 1.66
N THR A 84 -5.73 -9.79 2.11
CA THR A 84 -6.93 -9.96 2.94
C THR A 84 -6.81 -9.36 4.34
N GLY A 85 -5.61 -9.02 4.80
CA GLY A 85 -5.34 -8.33 6.06
C GLY A 85 -5.34 -6.81 5.95
N ALA A 86 -5.73 -6.27 4.78
CA ALA A 86 -5.68 -4.85 4.44
C ALA A 86 -4.25 -4.27 4.34
N ASN A 87 -3.23 -5.13 4.26
CA ASN A 87 -1.85 -4.69 4.02
C ASN A 87 -1.69 -4.30 2.56
N LEU A 88 -0.90 -3.24 2.32
CA LEU A 88 -0.47 -2.85 0.98
C LEU A 88 0.82 -3.58 0.64
N ILE A 89 0.78 -4.45 -0.38
CA ILE A 89 1.91 -5.25 -0.84
C ILE A 89 2.44 -4.66 -2.14
N LEU A 90 3.69 -4.20 -2.11
CA LEU A 90 4.39 -3.66 -3.28
C LEU A 90 5.25 -4.75 -3.90
N MET A 91 5.15 -4.90 -5.22
CA MET A 91 5.95 -5.83 -6.00
C MET A 91 6.58 -5.08 -7.16
N GLU A 92 7.90 -5.20 -7.29
CA GLU A 92 8.60 -4.77 -8.50
C GLU A 92 8.32 -5.80 -9.61
N ARG A 93 7.87 -5.32 -10.76
CA ARG A 93 7.82 -6.10 -11.99
C ARG A 93 9.10 -5.84 -12.76
N SER A 94 10.14 -6.59 -12.43
CA SER A 94 11.30 -6.75 -13.31
C SER A 94 10.87 -7.55 -14.54
N LEU A 95 11.08 -6.96 -15.73
CA LEU A 95 10.96 -7.65 -17.02
C LEU A 95 12.16 -8.56 -17.24
#